data_AF-A0A976KK63-F1
#
_entry.id   AF-A0A976KK63-F1
#
_cell.length_a   1.000
_cell.length_b   1.000
_cell.length_c   1.000
_cell.angle_alpha   90.00
_cell.angle_beta   90.00
_cell.angle_gamma   90.00
#
_symmetry.space_group_name_H-M   'P 1'
#
loop_
_entity.id
_entity.type
_entity.pdbx_description
1 polymer ?
#
loop_
_entity_poly.entity_id
_entity_poly.type
_entity_poly.pdbx_seq_one_letter_code
_entity_poly.pdbx_strand_id
1 'polypeptide(L)'
;MKYNIWIIVTSLFLTTTTVFAANTDLLISRANRFFSPLPDAMPGSENDTQERIALGKKLYFEKRLSINDSQSCASCHRLEEGFAGVDNLPTSPGARGEEGTRNSPTVLNSGWQDSQFWDGRAEDLVEQAKGPILNPIEMGMPDEQTVVDKISAIDEYQNDFALAFPDDKPAITYQNIAEAIAAFERTLITPSRFDDFLNGDADALSAAEQKGL
;
A
#
# COMPACT_ATOMS: atom_id res chain seq x y z
N MET A 1 -46.56 -37.26 -58.06
CA MET A 1 -45.32 -37.50 -57.29
C MET A 1 -44.30 -36.41 -57.60
N LYS A 2 -44.19 -35.38 -56.76
CA LYS A 2 -43.00 -34.52 -56.65
C LYS A 2 -42.90 -34.12 -55.18
N TYR A 3 -41.87 -34.60 -54.50
CA TYR A 3 -41.63 -34.36 -53.07
C TYR A 3 -40.98 -32.99 -52.89
N ASN A 4 -41.52 -32.19 -51.96
CA ASN A 4 -40.89 -30.98 -51.45
C ASN A 4 -39.80 -31.37 -50.46
N ILE A 5 -38.56 -30.93 -50.69
CA ILE A 5 -37.46 -31.01 -49.72
C ILE A 5 -37.28 -29.62 -49.14
N TRP A 6 -37.73 -29.44 -47.90
CA TRP A 6 -37.36 -28.29 -47.08
C TRP A 6 -36.08 -28.65 -46.33
N ILE A 7 -34.97 -27.99 -46.67
CA ILE A 7 -33.73 -28.08 -45.90
C ILE A 7 -33.89 -27.15 -44.69
N ILE A 8 -34.10 -27.73 -43.51
CA ILE A 8 -33.98 -27.01 -42.24
C ILE A 8 -32.49 -26.97 -41.91
N VAL A 9 -31.88 -25.80 -42.09
CA VAL A 9 -30.54 -25.52 -41.56
C VAL A 9 -30.71 -25.12 -40.09
N THR A 10 -30.63 -26.09 -39.19
CA THR A 10 -30.61 -25.82 -37.75
C THR A 10 -29.24 -25.28 -37.39
N SER A 11 -29.15 -23.97 -37.19
CA SER A 11 -27.94 -23.29 -36.74
C SER A 11 -27.62 -23.68 -35.30
N LEU A 12 -26.58 -24.49 -35.10
CA LEU A 12 -26.09 -24.90 -33.78
C LEU A 12 -24.98 -23.92 -33.34
N PHE A 13 -25.38 -22.79 -32.75
CA PHE A 13 -24.47 -21.76 -32.23
C PHE A 13 -24.69 -21.49 -30.72
N LEU A 14 -24.76 -22.53 -29.90
CA LEU A 14 -25.07 -22.37 -28.47
C LEU A 14 -24.20 -23.19 -27.49
N THR A 15 -23.00 -23.65 -27.89
CA THR A 15 -22.19 -24.56 -27.04
C THR A 15 -20.87 -23.97 -26.53
N THR A 16 -20.35 -22.88 -27.11
CA THR A 16 -19.03 -22.36 -26.74
C THR A 16 -19.06 -21.46 -25.50
N THR A 17 -20.12 -20.69 -25.31
CA THR A 17 -20.26 -19.74 -24.19
C THR A 17 -20.41 -20.45 -22.85
N THR A 18 -21.17 -21.55 -22.80
CA THR A 18 -21.44 -22.30 -21.56
C THR A 18 -20.20 -23.03 -21.03
N VAL A 19 -19.33 -23.52 -21.93
CA VAL A 19 -18.09 -24.22 -21.53
C VAL A 19 -17.04 -23.26 -21.00
N PHE A 20 -16.93 -22.07 -21.59
CA PHE A 20 -15.99 -21.03 -21.10
C PHE A 20 -16.41 -20.51 -19.72
N ALA A 21 -17.69 -20.16 -19.53
CA ALA A 21 -18.21 -19.68 -18.24
C ALA A 21 -18.01 -20.71 -17.11
N ALA A 22 -18.34 -21.99 -17.35
CA ALA A 22 -18.12 -23.05 -16.37
C ALA A 22 -16.64 -23.28 -16.01
N ASN A 23 -15.72 -22.95 -16.92
CA ASN A 23 -14.28 -23.05 -16.67
C ASN A 23 -13.76 -21.85 -15.87
N THR A 24 -14.31 -20.65 -16.09
CA THR A 24 -13.97 -19.45 -15.31
C THR A 24 -14.49 -19.54 -13.88
N ASP A 25 -15.71 -20.04 -13.64
CA ASP A 25 -16.24 -20.25 -12.29
C ASP A 25 -15.37 -21.23 -11.48
N LEU A 26 -14.89 -22.30 -12.14
CA LEU A 26 -13.96 -23.24 -11.53
C LEU A 26 -12.61 -22.59 -11.21
N LEU A 27 -12.12 -21.71 -12.09
CA LEU A 27 -10.89 -20.96 -11.89
C LEU A 27 -11.00 -20.01 -10.69
N ILE A 28 -12.10 -19.24 -10.59
CA ILE A 28 -12.40 -18.38 -9.43
C ILE A 28 -12.44 -19.21 -8.15
N SER A 29 -13.17 -20.33 -8.14
CA SER A 29 -13.26 -21.23 -6.97
C SER A 29 -11.89 -21.79 -6.55
N ARG A 30 -10.99 -22.05 -7.52
CA ARG A 30 -9.62 -22.48 -7.23
C ARG A 30 -8.76 -21.34 -6.71
N ALA A 31 -8.85 -20.15 -7.31
CA ALA A 31 -8.09 -18.96 -6.91
C ALA A 31 -8.42 -18.56 -5.46
N ASN A 32 -9.70 -18.60 -5.09
CA ASN A 32 -10.18 -18.32 -3.72
C ASN A 32 -9.71 -19.33 -2.66
N ARG A 33 -8.99 -20.40 -3.02
CA ARG A 33 -8.32 -21.28 -2.04
C ARG A 33 -6.92 -20.79 -1.66
N PHE A 34 -6.33 -19.91 -2.46
CA PHE A 34 -4.96 -19.41 -2.30
C PHE A 34 -4.92 -17.90 -2.06
N PHE A 35 -5.87 -17.17 -2.63
CA PHE A 35 -5.93 -15.72 -2.59
C PHE A 35 -7.25 -15.27 -2.00
N SER A 36 -7.29 -14.01 -1.59
CA SER A 36 -8.50 -13.30 -1.19
C SER A 36 -8.45 -11.88 -1.74
N PRO A 37 -9.60 -11.26 -2.05
CA PRO A 37 -9.65 -9.84 -2.32
C PRO A 37 -9.03 -9.05 -1.17
N LEU A 38 -8.44 -7.90 -1.46
CA LEU A 38 -7.95 -6.99 -0.43
C LEU A 38 -9.11 -6.61 0.53
N PRO A 39 -8.92 -6.73 1.85
CA PRO A 39 -9.88 -6.22 2.82
C PRO A 39 -10.04 -4.70 2.74
N ASP A 40 -11.15 -4.17 3.26
CA ASP A 40 -11.40 -2.72 3.29
C ASP A 40 -10.49 -1.96 4.27
N ALA A 41 -9.91 -2.66 5.25
CA ALA A 41 -9.08 -2.07 6.30
C ALA A 41 -7.86 -2.94 6.61
N MET A 42 -6.71 -2.28 6.83
CA MET A 42 -5.48 -2.94 7.26
C MET A 42 -5.50 -3.18 8.78
N PRO A 43 -4.84 -4.24 9.29
CA PRO A 43 -4.66 -4.46 10.72
C PRO A 43 -4.09 -3.25 11.46
N GLY A 44 -4.60 -2.98 12.66
CA GLY A 44 -4.14 -1.88 13.51
C GLY A 44 -4.82 -0.52 13.21
N SER A 45 -5.65 -0.44 12.16
CA SER A 45 -6.33 0.81 11.77
C SER A 45 -7.50 1.19 12.68
N GLU A 46 -7.77 0.43 13.75
CA GLU A 46 -8.94 0.63 14.62
C GLU A 46 -8.93 1.99 15.33
N ASN A 47 -7.74 2.61 15.45
CA ASN A 47 -7.56 3.92 16.07
C ASN A 47 -7.14 5.01 15.07
N ASP A 48 -7.25 4.78 13.76
CA ASP A 48 -6.86 5.75 12.72
C ASP A 48 -7.97 6.78 12.51
N THR A 49 -7.94 7.86 13.28
CA THR A 49 -8.84 9.00 13.08
C THR A 49 -8.45 9.81 11.85
N GLN A 50 -9.36 10.64 11.35
CA GLN A 50 -9.06 11.53 10.22
C GLN A 50 -7.90 12.49 10.53
N GLU A 51 -7.81 12.94 11.78
CA GLU A 51 -6.75 13.81 12.27
C GLU A 51 -5.39 13.09 12.26
N ARG A 52 -5.34 11.83 12.69
CA ARG A 52 -4.10 11.00 12.63
C ARG A 52 -3.67 10.73 11.20
N ILE A 53 -4.60 10.36 10.33
CA ILE A 53 -4.34 10.15 8.90
C ILE A 53 -3.83 11.44 8.24
N ALA A 54 -4.46 12.58 8.54
CA ALA A 54 -4.05 13.87 7.99
C ALA A 54 -2.65 14.30 8.46
N LEU A 55 -2.37 14.15 9.76
CA LEU A 55 -1.03 14.39 10.32
C LEU A 55 0.00 13.43 9.71
N GLY A 56 -0.33 12.15 9.62
CA GLY A 56 0.49 11.12 8.99
C GLY A 56 0.88 11.47 7.56
N LYS A 57 -0.11 11.90 6.78
CA LYS A 57 0.12 12.37 5.41
C LYS A 57 1.09 13.55 5.39
N LYS A 58 0.95 14.53 6.28
CA LYS A 58 1.90 15.65 6.34
C LYS A 58 3.32 15.15 6.63
N LEU A 59 3.47 14.30 7.65
CA LEU A 59 4.75 13.73 8.06
C LEU A 59 5.39 12.86 6.96
N TYR A 60 4.60 12.12 6.20
CA TYR A 60 5.08 11.29 5.08
C TYR A 60 5.84 12.10 4.02
N PHE A 61 5.42 13.35 3.80
CA PHE A 61 6.07 14.29 2.87
C PHE A 61 7.00 15.30 3.60
N GLU A 62 7.20 15.17 4.91
CA GLU A 62 7.96 16.11 5.72
C GLU A 62 9.47 15.88 5.59
N LYS A 63 10.16 16.77 4.88
CA LYS A 63 11.60 16.68 4.72
C LYS A 63 12.37 17.02 5.99
N ARG A 64 11.78 17.81 6.89
CA ARG A 64 12.41 18.17 8.17
C ARG A 64 12.56 17.00 9.12
N LEU A 65 12.01 15.82 8.81
CA LEU A 65 12.33 14.58 9.52
C LEU A 65 13.74 14.05 9.20
N SER A 66 14.43 14.54 8.16
CA SER A 66 15.83 14.17 7.89
C SER A 66 16.83 15.15 8.47
N ILE A 67 18.08 14.70 8.63
CA ILE A 67 19.16 15.47 9.28
C ILE A 67 19.47 16.82 8.60
N ASN A 68 19.15 16.97 7.32
CA ASN A 68 19.45 18.15 6.51
C ASN A 68 18.24 18.68 5.73
N ASP A 69 17.03 18.37 6.18
CA ASP A 69 15.76 18.88 5.63
C ASP A 69 15.54 18.57 4.14
N SER A 70 16.13 17.47 3.64
CA SER A 70 16.12 17.13 2.22
C SER A 70 15.29 15.88 1.86
N GLN A 71 15.05 15.00 2.84
CA GLN A 71 14.54 13.64 2.62
C GLN A 71 13.25 13.40 3.42
N SER A 72 12.27 12.77 2.80
CA SER A 72 11.01 12.34 3.42
C SER A 72 10.72 10.89 3.04
N CYS A 73 9.68 10.27 3.61
CA CYS A 73 9.21 8.94 3.19
C CYS A 73 8.91 8.93 1.68
N ALA A 74 8.24 10.00 1.21
CA ALA A 74 7.89 10.20 -0.19
C ALA A 74 9.07 10.36 -1.15
N SER A 75 10.30 10.55 -0.65
CA SER A 75 11.49 10.60 -1.52
C SER A 75 11.83 9.24 -2.12
N CYS A 76 11.65 8.15 -1.36
CA CYS A 76 11.90 6.77 -1.82
C CYS A 76 10.61 6.01 -2.15
N HIS A 77 9.52 6.32 -1.45
CA HIS A 77 8.22 5.69 -1.64
C HIS A 77 7.26 6.65 -2.36
N ARG A 78 7.46 6.84 -3.67
CA ARG A 78 6.80 7.94 -4.39
C ARG A 78 5.35 7.57 -4.75
N LEU A 79 4.40 8.33 -4.18
CA LEU A 79 2.97 8.16 -4.47
C LEU A 79 2.48 8.96 -5.69
N GLU A 80 3.27 9.91 -6.16
CA GLU A 80 2.92 10.81 -7.26
C GLU A 80 3.35 10.23 -8.63
N GLU A 81 2.88 10.84 -9.71
CA GLU A 81 3.39 10.62 -11.08
C GLU A 81 3.36 9.15 -11.58
N GLY A 82 2.50 8.31 -11.01
CA GLY A 82 2.39 6.90 -11.40
C GLY A 82 3.54 6.02 -10.91
N PHE A 83 4.32 6.47 -9.92
CA PHE A 83 5.43 5.71 -9.36
C PHE A 83 5.01 4.54 -8.46
N ALA A 84 3.72 4.40 -8.15
CA ALA A 84 3.16 3.25 -7.43
C ALA A 84 3.88 2.92 -6.11
N GLY A 85 4.30 3.95 -5.37
CA GLY A 85 4.90 3.80 -4.04
C GLY A 85 6.39 3.41 -4.03
N VAL A 86 7.09 3.49 -5.18
CA VAL A 86 8.54 3.20 -5.29
C VAL A 86 9.29 4.35 -5.99
N ASP A 87 10.62 4.31 -6.01
CA ASP A 87 11.46 5.30 -6.71
C ASP A 87 11.94 4.85 -8.09
N ASN A 88 11.70 3.59 -8.46
CA ASN A 88 12.19 2.92 -9.68
C ASN A 88 13.73 2.85 -9.77
N LEU A 89 14.43 2.80 -8.64
CA LEU A 89 15.88 2.65 -8.58
C LEU A 89 16.30 1.27 -8.02
N PRO A 90 17.51 0.77 -8.37
CA PRO A 90 18.04 -0.44 -7.74
C PRO A 90 18.23 -0.28 -6.23
N THR A 91 18.66 0.90 -5.81
CA THR A 91 18.85 1.36 -4.43
C THR A 91 18.47 2.84 -4.37
N SER A 92 18.02 3.30 -3.20
CA SER A 92 17.62 4.68 -3.01
C SER A 92 18.75 5.53 -2.43
N PRO A 93 18.97 6.75 -2.93
CA PRO A 93 19.87 7.70 -2.28
C PRO A 93 19.24 8.25 -0.99
N GLY A 94 20.05 8.38 0.05
CA GLY A 94 19.68 8.99 1.31
C GLY A 94 19.78 10.51 1.34
N ALA A 95 19.50 11.07 2.52
CA ALA A 95 19.59 12.50 2.81
C ALA A 95 20.95 13.11 2.47
N ARG A 96 22.04 12.34 2.62
CA ARG A 96 23.42 12.76 2.31
C ARG A 96 23.90 12.34 0.91
N GLY A 97 23.02 11.73 0.11
CA GLY A 97 23.34 11.20 -1.22
C GLY A 97 24.08 9.86 -1.20
N GLU A 98 24.21 9.21 -0.04
CA GLU A 98 24.73 7.84 0.05
C GLU A 98 23.68 6.86 -0.47
N GLU A 99 24.12 5.88 -1.27
CA GLU A 99 23.22 4.84 -1.79
C GLU A 99 22.91 3.80 -0.71
N GLY A 100 21.63 3.44 -0.60
CA GLY A 100 21.18 2.31 0.20
C GLY A 100 21.74 0.98 -0.30
N THR A 101 21.47 -0.10 0.44
CA THR A 101 21.96 -1.45 0.09
C THR A 101 20.88 -2.37 -0.47
N ARG A 102 19.63 -1.91 -0.51
CA ARG A 102 18.46 -2.66 -0.97
C ARG A 102 17.54 -1.74 -1.77
N ASN A 103 16.75 -2.35 -2.64
CA ASN A 103 15.65 -1.67 -3.31
C ASN A 103 14.56 -1.30 -2.28
N SER A 104 14.00 -0.10 -2.41
CA SER A 104 12.85 0.35 -1.61
C SER A 104 11.56 -0.30 -2.13
N PRO A 105 10.88 -1.18 -1.35
CA PRO A 105 9.64 -1.80 -1.79
C PRO A 105 8.50 -0.77 -1.85
N THR A 106 7.38 -1.13 -2.48
CA THR A 106 6.21 -0.24 -2.48
C THR A 106 5.62 -0.10 -1.08
N VAL A 107 5.15 1.10 -0.74
CA VAL A 107 4.32 1.35 0.46
C VAL A 107 2.86 0.93 0.24
N LEU A 108 2.43 0.72 -1.00
CA LEU A 108 1.04 0.37 -1.30
C LEU A 108 0.74 -1.03 -0.76
N ASN A 109 -0.38 -1.18 -0.04
CA ASN A 109 -0.81 -2.44 0.58
C ASN A 109 0.17 -3.03 1.62
N SER A 110 1.19 -2.28 2.07
CA SER A 110 2.27 -2.80 2.93
C SER A 110 1.80 -3.22 4.33
N GLY A 111 0.72 -2.64 4.83
CA GLY A 111 0.17 -2.96 6.16
C GLY A 111 -0.50 -4.34 6.27
N TRP A 112 -0.63 -5.09 5.16
CA TRP A 112 -1.03 -6.50 5.20
C TRP A 112 0.15 -7.47 5.15
N GLN A 113 1.40 -6.99 5.07
CA GLN A 113 2.56 -7.88 5.15
C GLN A 113 2.74 -8.38 6.58
N ASP A 114 3.05 -9.68 6.74
CA ASP A 114 3.28 -10.32 8.04
C ASP A 114 4.46 -9.70 8.83
N SER A 115 5.41 -9.09 8.12
CA SER A 115 6.54 -8.36 8.69
C SER A 115 7.05 -7.34 7.69
N GLN A 116 7.75 -6.31 8.18
CA GLN A 116 8.23 -5.20 7.38
C GLN A 116 9.74 -5.30 7.11
N PHE A 117 10.17 -4.62 6.04
CA PHE A 117 11.49 -4.71 5.42
C PHE A 117 11.81 -6.08 4.81
N TRP A 118 12.82 -6.10 3.93
CA TRP A 118 13.32 -7.32 3.27
C TRP A 118 13.78 -8.44 4.22
N ASP A 119 14.19 -8.12 5.44
CA ASP A 119 14.63 -9.08 6.44
C ASP A 119 13.59 -9.32 7.55
N GLY A 120 12.38 -8.76 7.43
CA GLY A 120 11.27 -8.98 8.36
C GLY A 120 11.56 -8.48 9.79
N ARG A 121 12.49 -7.53 9.94
CA ARG A 121 13.00 -7.12 11.27
C ARG A 121 12.05 -6.22 12.07
N ALA A 122 10.99 -5.72 11.46
CA ALA A 122 9.95 -4.93 12.11
C ALA A 122 8.61 -5.66 11.98
N GLU A 123 7.84 -5.67 13.07
CA GLU A 123 6.58 -6.43 13.15
C GLU A 123 5.47 -5.77 12.31
N ASP A 124 5.39 -4.43 12.33
CA ASP A 124 4.32 -3.68 11.69
C ASP A 124 4.80 -2.33 11.11
N LEU A 125 3.88 -1.57 10.53
CA LEU A 125 4.15 -0.26 9.94
C LEU A 125 4.63 0.78 10.97
N VAL A 126 4.20 0.68 12.23
CA VAL A 126 4.60 1.63 13.27
C VAL A 126 6.07 1.41 13.63
N GLU A 127 6.49 0.16 13.80
CA GLU A 127 7.91 -0.17 13.98
C GLU A 127 8.74 0.17 12.74
N GLN A 128 8.20 -0.08 11.54
CA GLN A 128 8.88 0.24 10.29
C GLN A 128 9.15 1.73 10.16
N ALA A 129 8.16 2.60 10.40
CA ALA A 129 8.26 4.05 10.21
C ALA A 129 9.35 4.69 11.08
N LYS A 130 9.68 4.08 12.23
CA LYS A 130 10.77 4.53 13.11
C LYS A 130 12.17 4.27 12.55
N GLY A 131 12.35 3.25 11.72
CA GLY A 131 13.67 2.84 11.24
C GLY A 131 14.34 3.89 10.34
N PRO A 132 13.71 4.30 9.21
CA PRO A 132 14.28 5.21 8.22
C PRO A 132 14.75 6.55 8.78
N ILE A 133 14.01 7.10 9.75
CA ILE A 133 14.29 8.40 10.36
C ILE A 133 15.68 8.40 11.01
N LEU A 134 16.04 7.32 11.73
CA LEU A 134 17.31 7.20 12.45
C LEU A 134 18.42 6.53 11.63
N ASN A 135 18.09 5.85 10.53
CA ASN A 135 19.08 5.16 9.72
C ASN A 135 20.06 6.19 9.09
N PRO A 136 21.38 6.11 9.35
CA PRO A 136 22.36 7.09 8.87
C PRO A 136 22.48 7.17 7.35
N ILE A 137 22.11 6.11 6.64
CA ILE A 137 22.12 6.05 5.16
C ILE A 137 20.80 6.57 4.59
N GLU A 138 19.71 6.60 5.36
CA GLU A 138 18.39 7.06 4.88
C GLU A 138 18.16 8.53 5.29
N MET A 139 17.49 8.80 6.42
CA MET A 139 17.17 10.16 6.86
C MET A 139 18.17 10.70 7.90
N GLY A 140 18.84 9.80 8.62
CA GLY A 140 20.07 10.07 9.37
C GLY A 140 19.94 10.94 10.63
N MET A 141 18.77 11.02 11.25
CA MET A 141 18.63 11.69 12.55
C MET A 141 19.41 10.93 13.64
N PRO A 142 20.05 11.63 14.58
CA PRO A 142 20.96 11.00 15.54
C PRO A 142 20.25 10.15 16.60
N ASP A 143 19.07 10.57 17.04
CA ASP A 143 18.25 9.89 18.04
C ASP A 143 16.79 10.38 18.00
N GLU A 144 15.91 9.63 18.66
CA GLU A 144 14.46 9.91 18.73
C GLU A 144 14.15 11.29 19.33
N GLN A 145 14.90 11.69 20.37
CA GLN A 145 14.66 12.97 21.05
C GLN A 145 14.93 14.15 20.12
N THR A 146 15.98 14.07 19.31
CA THR A 146 16.30 15.10 18.31
C THR A 146 15.18 15.23 17.27
N VAL A 147 14.52 14.13 16.90
CA VAL A 147 13.34 14.16 16.00
C VAL A 147 12.18 14.88 16.69
N VAL A 148 11.86 14.49 17.93
CA VAL A 148 10.78 15.08 18.72
C VAL A 148 11.01 16.57 18.94
N ASP A 149 12.21 16.99 19.31
CA ASP A 149 12.57 18.39 19.53
C ASP A 149 12.40 19.22 18.25
N LYS A 150 12.84 18.67 17.12
CA LYS A 150 12.75 19.33 15.81
C LYS A 150 11.31 19.52 15.36
N ILE A 151 10.47 18.50 15.50
CA ILE A 151 9.04 18.56 15.14
C ILE A 151 8.27 19.46 16.11
N SER A 152 8.58 19.39 17.42
CA SER A 152 7.94 20.21 18.45
C SER A 152 8.23 21.70 18.28
N ALA A 153 9.37 22.06 17.70
CA ALA A 153 9.75 23.45 17.42
C ALA A 153 8.95 24.09 16.27
N ILE A 154 8.06 23.34 15.59
CA ILE A 154 7.26 23.82 14.47
C ILE A 154 5.81 24.01 14.95
N ASP A 155 5.34 25.26 15.00
CA ASP A 155 4.01 25.63 15.54
C ASP A 155 2.85 24.85 14.90
N GLU A 156 2.93 24.58 13.59
CA GLU A 156 1.96 23.76 12.86
C GLU A 156 1.77 22.37 13.49
N TYR A 157 2.87 21.68 13.81
CA TYR A 157 2.81 20.33 14.35
C TYR A 157 2.30 20.31 15.80
N GLN A 158 2.52 21.37 16.58
CA GLN A 158 1.95 21.43 17.93
C GLN A 158 0.42 21.32 17.91
N ASN A 159 -0.24 22.04 17.00
CA ASN A 159 -1.68 21.96 16.84
C ASN A 159 -2.13 20.62 16.25
N ASP A 160 -1.46 20.15 15.20
CA ASP A 160 -1.88 18.91 14.53
C ASP A 160 -1.76 17.68 15.44
N PHE A 161 -0.69 17.59 16.25
CA PHE A 161 -0.54 16.51 17.22
C PHE A 161 -1.55 16.60 18.37
N ALA A 162 -1.88 17.80 18.84
CA ALA A 162 -2.91 17.96 19.87
C ALA A 162 -4.29 17.52 19.39
N LEU A 163 -4.59 17.68 18.09
CA LEU A 163 -5.83 17.20 17.47
C LEU A 163 -5.80 15.68 17.22
N ALA A 164 -4.67 15.15 16.75
CA ALA A 164 -4.52 13.73 16.42
C ALA A 164 -4.38 12.81 17.67
N PHE A 165 -3.85 13.34 18.77
CA PHE A 165 -3.57 12.60 20.01
C PHE A 165 -4.02 13.40 21.25
N PRO A 166 -5.34 13.69 21.39
CA PRO A 166 -5.85 14.58 22.44
C PRO A 166 -5.68 14.04 23.86
N ASP A 167 -5.56 12.72 24.01
CA ASP A 167 -5.42 12.04 25.29
C ASP A 167 -3.95 11.88 25.74
N ASP A 168 -2.99 12.11 24.84
CA ASP A 168 -1.57 11.91 25.11
C ASP A 168 -0.91 13.19 25.63
N LYS A 169 -0.06 13.04 26.66
CA LYS A 169 0.67 14.14 27.29
C LYS A 169 2.10 13.71 27.61
N PRO A 170 3.11 14.14 26.81
CA PRO A 170 3.01 15.02 25.65
C PRO A 170 2.38 14.34 24.42
N ALA A 171 1.73 15.13 23.55
CA ALA A 171 1.14 14.62 22.31
C ALA A 171 2.20 14.36 21.22
N ILE A 172 3.25 15.18 21.15
CA ILE A 172 4.39 14.95 20.25
C ILE A 172 5.36 13.99 20.94
N THR A 173 5.33 12.73 20.50
CA THR A 173 6.29 11.70 20.89
C THR A 173 6.80 11.00 19.63
N TYR A 174 7.93 10.32 19.73
CA TYR A 174 8.44 9.54 18.61
C TYR A 174 7.49 8.40 18.22
N GLN A 175 6.81 7.81 19.20
CA GLN A 175 5.72 6.86 18.96
C GLN A 175 4.61 7.50 18.14
N ASN A 176 4.11 8.67 18.54
CA ASN A 176 2.98 9.31 17.86
C ASN A 176 3.34 9.81 16.45
N ILE A 177 4.60 10.16 16.21
CA ILE A 177 5.10 10.41 14.85
C ILE A 177 4.93 9.16 13.99
N ALA A 178 5.41 8.01 14.48
CA ALA A 178 5.33 6.75 13.76
C ALA A 178 3.88 6.26 13.59
N GLU A 179 3.05 6.35 14.63
CA GLU A 179 1.62 6.01 14.58
C GLU A 179 0.87 6.86 13.56
N ALA A 180 1.14 8.16 13.49
CA ALA A 180 0.52 9.02 12.49
C ALA A 180 0.94 8.60 11.08
N ILE A 181 2.24 8.39 10.83
CA ILE A 181 2.74 7.94 9.51
C ILE A 181 2.06 6.61 9.12
N ALA A 182 2.06 5.62 10.02
CA ALA A 182 1.42 4.32 9.80
C ALA A 182 -0.09 4.46 9.54
N ALA A 183 -0.79 5.35 10.25
CA ALA A 183 -2.20 5.63 10.02
C ALA A 183 -2.46 6.10 8.59
N PHE A 184 -1.60 6.96 8.04
CA PHE A 184 -1.68 7.35 6.63
C PHE A 184 -1.36 6.18 5.70
N GLU A 185 -0.30 5.43 5.96
CA GLU A 185 0.10 4.28 5.12
C GLU A 185 -0.98 3.21 5.05
N ARG A 186 -1.73 2.97 6.13
CA ARG A 186 -2.88 2.04 6.15
C ARG A 186 -4.04 2.46 5.26
N THR A 187 -4.07 3.71 4.79
CA THR A 187 -5.04 4.17 3.78
C THR A 187 -4.61 3.88 2.34
N LEU A 188 -3.36 3.45 2.13
CA LEU A 188 -2.78 3.22 0.80
C LEU A 188 -3.15 1.84 0.25
N ILE A 189 -4.46 1.61 0.17
CA ILE A 189 -5.09 0.40 -0.33
C ILE A 189 -5.37 0.56 -1.83
N THR A 190 -4.92 -0.39 -2.64
CA THR A 190 -5.08 -0.35 -4.11
C THR A 190 -5.69 -1.64 -4.64
N PRO A 191 -7.03 -1.82 -4.59
CA PRO A 191 -7.68 -2.96 -5.21
C PRO A 191 -7.51 -2.92 -6.72
N SER A 192 -7.67 -4.09 -7.35
CA SER A 192 -7.44 -4.30 -8.76
C SER A 192 -8.57 -5.13 -9.38
N ARG A 193 -8.54 -5.28 -10.71
CA ARG A 193 -9.42 -6.21 -11.43
C ARG A 193 -9.29 -7.66 -10.96
N PHE A 194 -8.18 -8.02 -10.32
CA PHE A 194 -8.04 -9.35 -9.73
C PHE A 194 -8.93 -9.52 -8.50
N ASP A 195 -9.08 -8.48 -7.69
CA ASP A 195 -9.98 -8.48 -6.53
C ASP A 195 -11.45 -8.63 -6.97
N ASP A 196 -11.85 -7.91 -8.02
CA ASP A 196 -13.18 -8.05 -8.65
C ASP A 196 -13.41 -9.47 -9.16
N PHE A 197 -12.40 -10.08 -9.79
CA PHE A 197 -12.44 -11.46 -10.26
C PHE A 197 -12.62 -12.47 -9.12
N LEU A 198 -11.87 -12.30 -8.03
CA LEU A 198 -12.02 -13.13 -6.82
C LEU A 198 -13.41 -12.96 -6.17
N ASN A 199 -14.01 -11.77 -6.29
CA ASN A 199 -15.38 -11.47 -5.87
C ASN A 199 -16.47 -12.02 -6.82
N GLY A 200 -16.09 -12.69 -7.91
CA GLY A 200 -17.01 -13.39 -8.80
C GLY A 200 -17.29 -12.69 -10.14
N ASP A 201 -16.67 -11.55 -10.42
CA ASP A 201 -16.75 -10.94 -11.74
C ASP A 201 -15.85 -11.69 -12.74
N ALA A 202 -16.43 -12.69 -13.41
CA ALA A 202 -15.74 -13.52 -14.39
C ALA A 202 -15.14 -12.73 -15.56
N ASP A 203 -15.67 -11.56 -15.89
CA ASP A 203 -15.23 -10.72 -17.00
C ASP A 203 -14.18 -9.68 -16.56
N ALA A 204 -13.93 -9.55 -15.25
CA ALA A 204 -12.92 -8.64 -14.72
C ALA A 204 -11.51 -8.97 -15.23
N LEU A 205 -11.19 -10.24 -15.51
CA LEU A 205 -9.95 -10.65 -16.17
C LEU A 205 -10.19 -11.07 -17.62
N SER A 206 -9.30 -10.63 -18.51
CA SER A 206 -9.23 -11.10 -19.90
C SER A 206 -8.85 -12.58 -19.97
N ALA A 207 -9.16 -13.23 -21.10
CA ALA A 207 -8.80 -14.63 -21.31
C ALA A 207 -7.28 -14.91 -21.20
N ALA A 208 -6.43 -13.92 -21.50
CA ALA A 208 -4.99 -14.06 -21.35
C ALA A 208 -4.57 -14.00 -19.87
N GLU A 209 -5.16 -13.08 -19.08
CA GLU A 209 -4.93 -12.98 -17.63
C GLU A 209 -5.45 -14.23 -16.91
N GLN A 210 -6.64 -14.74 -17.25
CA GLN A 210 -7.19 -15.99 -16.71
C GLN A 210 -6.33 -17.22 -17.04
N LYS A 211 -5.65 -17.23 -18.19
CA LYS A 211 -4.72 -18.31 -18.54
C LYS A 211 -3.39 -18.22 -17.78
N GLY A 212 -2.99 -17.01 -17.37
CA GLY A 212 -1.77 -16.79 -16.59
C GLY A 212 -1.91 -17.15 -15.11
N LEU A 213 -3.12 -17.03 -14.57
CA LEU A 213 -3.53 -17.46 -13.23
C LEU A 213 -3.59 -19.00 -13.10
#